data_AF-A0A8T5EL21-F1
#
_entry.id   AF-A0A8T5EL21-F1
#
_cell.length_a   1.000
_cell.length_b   1.000
_cell.length_c   1.000
_cell.angle_alpha   90.00
_cell.angle_beta   90.00
_cell.angle_gamma   90.00
#
_symmetry.space_group_name_H-M   'P 1'
#
loop_
_entity.id
_entity.type
_entity.pdbx_description
1 polymer ?
#
loop_
_entity_poly.entity_id
_entity_poly.type
_entity_poly.pdbx_seq_one_letter_code
_entity_poly.pdbx_strand_id
1 'polypeptide(L)' 'MVTIEEDLEMLATSLDMGIDPFPPAKPKKPWAKYAIASFMTIMMVNWVSKFLMRFL' A
#
# COMPACT_ATOMS: atom_id res chain seq x y z
N MET A 1 15.51 4.79 -21.56
CA MET A 1 16.04 3.60 -20.88
C MET A 1 16.96 4.12 -19.81
N VAL A 2 16.84 3.63 -18.57
CA VAL A 2 17.80 3.95 -17.50
C VAL A 2 19.14 3.31 -17.90
N THR A 3 20.26 4.01 -17.73
CA THR A 3 21.58 3.43 -18.02
C THR A 3 21.99 2.46 -16.91
N ILE A 4 22.96 1.58 -17.20
CA ILE A 4 23.41 0.60 -16.20
C ILE A 4 24.07 1.31 -15.01
N GLU A 5 24.75 2.43 -15.27
CA GLU A 5 25.38 3.28 -14.27
C GLU A 5 24.34 3.92 -13.33
N GLU A 6 23.24 4.46 -13.87
CA GLU A 6 22.16 5.04 -13.06
C GLU A 6 21.49 4.00 -12.16
N ASP A 7 21.29 2.77 -12.64
CA ASP A 7 20.70 1.69 -11.84
C ASP A 7 21.64 1.24 -10.71
N LEU A 8 22.95 1.16 -10.97
CA LEU A 8 23.97 0.87 -9.97
C LEU A 8 24.06 1.96 -8.89
N GLU A 9 23.96 3.23 -9.25
CA GLU A 9 23.94 4.35 -8.31
C GLU A 9 22.71 4.29 -7.38
N MET A 10 21.53 3.93 -7.92
CA MET A 10 20.32 3.73 -7.12
C MET A 10 20.45 2.56 -6.14
N LEU A 11 21.03 1.44 -6.58
CA LEU A 11 21.28 0.27 -5.73
C LEU A 11 22.28 0.58 -4.62
N ALA A 12 23.40 1.25 -4.93
CA ALA A 12 24.38 1.69 -3.94
C ALA A 12 23.76 2.63 -2.90
N THR A 13 22.96 3.60 -3.36
CA THR A 13 22.23 4.52 -2.48
C THR A 13 21.27 3.77 -1.55
N SER A 14 20.55 2.77 -2.06
CA SER A 14 19.64 1.96 -1.23
C SER A 14 20.38 1.16 -0.16
N LEU A 15 21.56 0.59 -0.49
CA LEU A 15 22.42 -0.12 0.44
C LEU A 15 22.96 0.81 1.54
N ASP A 16 23.38 2.02 1.19
CA ASP A 16 23.83 3.05 2.15
C ASP A 16 22.69 3.49 3.10
N MET A 17 21.45 3.50 2.60
CA MET A 17 20.25 3.73 3.41
C MET A 17 19.85 2.52 4.27
N GLY A 18 20.58 1.40 4.18
CA GLY A 18 20.26 0.15 4.88
C GLY A 18 19.00 -0.54 4.34
N ILE A 19 18.56 -0.18 3.13
CA ILE A 19 17.43 -0.81 2.43
C ILE A 19 17.97 -1.98 1.63
N ASP A 20 17.37 -3.16 1.81
CA ASP A 20 17.70 -4.32 1.00
C ASP A 20 17.25 -4.10 -0.46
N PRO A 21 18.19 -4.04 -1.44
CA PRO A 21 17.86 -3.85 -2.85
C PRO A 21 17.12 -5.06 -3.45
N PHE A 22 17.22 -6.23 -2.82
CA PHE A 22 16.61 -7.48 -3.30
C PHE A 22 15.72 -8.10 -2.22
N PRO A 23 14.62 -7.41 -1.83
CA PRO A 23 13.80 -7.86 -0.72
C PRO A 23 13.16 -9.23 -1.04
N PRO A 24 13.08 -10.13 -0.04
CA PRO A 24 12.39 -11.39 -0.21
C PRO A 24 10.90 -11.15 -0.50
N ALA A 25 10.27 -12.10 -1.20
CA ALA A 25 8.85 -12.05 -1.49
C ALA A 25 8.04 -11.91 -0.19
N LYS A 26 7.18 -10.88 -0.11
CA LYS A 26 6.37 -10.63 1.08
C LYS A 26 5.47 -11.84 1.35
N PRO A 27 5.38 -12.33 2.60
CA PRO A 27 4.48 -13.41 2.91
C PRO A 27 3.04 -12.99 2.62
N LYS A 28 2.23 -13.90 2.07
CA LYS A 28 0.81 -13.63 1.83
C LYS A 28 0.12 -13.40 3.18
N LYS A 29 -0.32 -12.17 3.43
CA LYS A 29 -1.09 -11.80 4.63
C LYS A 29 -2.59 -11.77 4.28
N PRO A 30 -3.35 -12.87 4.49
CA PRO A 30 -4.77 -12.90 4.13
C PRO A 30 -5.59 -11.82 4.85
N TRP A 31 -5.15 -11.43 6.06
CA TRP A 31 -5.73 -10.34 6.84
C TRP A 31 -5.68 -8.97 6.15
N ALA A 32 -4.70 -8.71 5.29
CA ALA A 32 -4.61 -7.44 4.57
C ALA A 32 -5.84 -7.22 3.65
N LYS A 33 -6.34 -8.31 3.04
CA LYS A 33 -7.54 -8.26 2.21
C LYS A 33 -8.78 -7.89 3.03
N TYR A 34 -8.93 -8.51 4.20
CA TYR A 34 -10.06 -8.25 5.09
C TYR A 34 -10.00 -6.84 5.69
N ALA A 35 -8.82 -6.35 6.03
CA ALA A 35 -8.63 -4.98 6.52
C ALA A 35 -9.11 -3.95 5.49
N ILE A 36 -8.67 -4.07 4.23
CA ILE A 36 -9.09 -3.16 3.15
C ILE A 36 -10.60 -3.26 2.90
N ALA A 37 -11.14 -4.47 2.84
CA ALA A 37 -12.56 -4.68 2.62
C ALA A 37 -13.41 -4.05 3.74
N SER A 38 -13.06 -4.31 5.01
CA SER A 38 -13.77 -3.76 6.17
C SER A 38 -13.72 -2.23 6.21
N PHE A 39 -12.57 -1.63 5.90
CA PHE A 39 -12.41 -0.18 5.83
C PHE A 39 -13.35 0.45 4.80
N MET A 40 -13.38 -0.10 3.58
CA MET A 40 -14.29 0.34 2.52
C MET A 40 -15.76 0.19 2.93
N THR A 41 -16.13 -0.94 3.53
CA THR A 41 -17.49 -1.18 4.02
C THR A 41 -17.91 -0.14 5.07
N ILE A 42 -17.07 0.15 6.06
CA ILE A 42 -17.37 1.13 7.10
C ILE A 42 -17.55 2.53 6.51
N MET A 43 -16.68 2.92 5.57
CA MET A 43 -16.81 4.22 4.90
C MET A 43 -18.12 4.33 4.11
N MET A 44 -18.49 3.28 3.36
CA MET A 44 -19.74 3.25 2.60
C MET A 44 -20.95 3.32 3.51
N VAL A 45 -21.00 2.52 4.58
CA VAL A 45 -22.11 2.54 5.53
C VAL A 45 -22.22 3.89 6.24
N ASN A 46 -21.11 4.50 6.64
CA ASN A 46 -21.10 5.84 7.23
C ASN A 46 -21.67 6.88 6.25
N TRP A 47 -21.22 6.85 5.00
CA TRP A 47 -21.70 7.77 3.97
C TRP A 47 -23.18 7.57 3.65
N VAL A 48 -23.62 6.33 3.45
CA VAL A 48 -25.03 5.97 3.21
C VAL A 48 -25.90 6.36 4.41
N SER A 49 -25.45 6.13 5.64
CA SER A 49 -26.15 6.54 6.85
C SER A 49 -26.35 8.05 6.91
N LYS A 50 -25.30 8.84 6.64
CA LYS A 50 -25.40 10.31 6.56
C LYS A 50 -26.33 10.78 5.45
N PHE A 51 -26.32 10.10 4.31
CA PHE A 51 -27.21 10.40 3.19
C PHE A 51 -28.68 10.16 3.56
N LEU A 52 -29.00 9.01 4.15
CA LEU A 52 -30.37 8.66 4.56
C LEU A 52 -30.90 9.60 5.66
N MET A 53 -30.05 9.96 6.63
CA MET A 53 -30.40 10.92 7.69
C MET A 53 -30.65 12.35 7.18
N ARG A 54 -30.38 12.65 5.91
CA ARG A 54 -30.72 13.95 5.32
C ARG A 54 -32.18 14.04 4.85
N PHE A 55 -32.85 12.89 4.69
CA PHE A 55 -34.23 12.81 4.21
C PHE A 55 -35.22 12.40 5.31
N LEU A 56 -34.72 12.11 6.51
CA LEU A 56 -35.48 11.93 7.75
C LEU A 56 -35.44 13.23 8.57
#